data_AF-A0A6A8DCD0-F1
#
_entry.id   AF-A0A6A8DCD0-F1
#
_cell.length_a   1.000
_cell.length_b   1.000
_cell.length_c   1.000
_cell.angle_alpha   90.00
_cell.angle_beta   90.00
_cell.angle_gamma   90.00
#
_symmetry.space_group_name_H-M   'P 1'
#
loop_
_entity.id
_entity.type
_entity.pdbx_description
1 polymer ?
#
loop_
_entity_poly.entity_id
_entity_poly.type
_entity_poly.pdbx_seq_one_letter_code
_entity_poly.pdbx_strand_id
1 'polypeptide(L)' 'MEGKPYELQKSGKIAQKNGWIHVRTSGSHAQFKKVGINFVATVPIHGNKDLSIGVLKSLEKGTSLSLRKR' A
#
# COMPACT_ATOMS: atom_id res chain seq x y z
N MET A 1 -18.45 8.68 8.61
CA MET A 1 -18.06 8.54 7.20
C MET A 1 -17.32 7.22 7.06
N GLU A 2 -18.07 6.13 6.90
CA GLU A 2 -17.52 4.78 6.72
C GLU A 2 -17.26 4.58 5.22
N GLY A 3 -16.04 4.81 4.76
CA GLY A 3 -15.66 4.53 3.38
C GLY A 3 -15.76 3.03 3.13
N LYS A 4 -16.44 2.61 2.05
CA LYS A 4 -16.56 1.20 1.63
C LYS A 4 -15.22 0.46 1.79
N PRO A 5 -15.21 -0.81 2.24
CA PRO A 5 -13.97 -1.57 2.35
C PRO A 5 -13.45 -1.83 0.93
N TYR A 6 -12.54 -0.98 0.47
CA TYR A 6 -11.74 -1.26 -0.71
C TYR A 6 -10.98 -2.55 -0.40
N GLU A 7 -11.16 -3.58 -1.21
CA GLU A 7 -10.45 -4.83 -1.01
C GLU A 7 -8.97 -4.58 -1.27
N LEU A 8 -8.21 -4.46 -0.17
CA LEU A 8 -6.80 -4.18 -0.27
C LEU A 8 -6.04 -5.35 -0.86
N GLN A 9 -5.22 -5.04 -1.87
CA GLN A 9 -4.16 -5.94 -2.26
C GLN A 9 -3.26 -6.27 -1.06
N LYS A 10 -2.63 -7.44 -1.14
CA LYS A 10 -1.79 -8.01 -0.08
C LYS A 10 -0.78 -7.01 0.50
N SER A 11 -0.12 -6.21 -0.35
CA SER A 11 0.84 -5.18 0.06
C SER A 11 0.20 -4.09 0.93
N GLY A 12 -1.04 -3.70 0.64
CA GLY A 12 -1.80 -2.76 1.46
C GLY A 12 -2.12 -3.33 2.85
N LYS A 13 -2.47 -4.61 2.93
CA LYS A 13 -2.69 -5.30 4.22
C LYS A 13 -1.39 -5.37 5.04
N ILE A 14 -0.25 -5.63 4.41
CA ILE A 14 1.06 -5.63 5.08
C ILE A 14 1.39 -4.21 5.57
N ALA A 15 1.16 -3.19 4.75
CA ALA A 15 1.40 -1.80 5.14
C ALA A 15 0.58 -1.43 6.39
N GLN A 16 -0.73 -1.74 6.42
CA GLN A 16 -1.59 -1.49 7.58
C GLN A 16 -1.08 -2.16 8.86
N LYS A 17 -0.68 -3.43 8.78
CA LYS A 17 -0.08 -4.15 9.92
C LYS A 17 1.19 -3.50 10.45
N ASN A 18 1.88 -2.69 9.64
CA ASN A 18 3.12 -1.98 10.01
C ASN A 18 2.90 -0.50 10.35
N GLY A 19 1.65 -0.11 10.65
CA GLY A 19 1.29 1.24 11.08
C GLY A 19 1.14 2.25 9.94
N TRP A 20 0.99 1.79 8.70
CA TRP A 20 0.60 2.65 7.59
C TRP A 20 -0.92 2.81 7.55
N ILE A 21 -1.39 4.04 7.64
CA ILE A 21 -2.81 4.39 7.66
C ILE A 21 -3.24 4.71 6.24
N HIS A 22 -4.35 4.12 5.80
CA HIS A 22 -4.95 4.46 4.53
C HIS A 22 -5.54 5.87 4.59
N VAL A 23 -5.16 6.74 3.66
CA VAL A 23 -5.59 8.14 3.64
C VAL A 23 -6.55 8.46 2.51
N ARG A 24 -6.39 7.80 1.35
CA ARG A 24 -7.21 8.09 0.16
C ARG A 24 -7.09 6.95 -0.84
N THR A 25 -8.23 6.59 -1.44
CA THR A 25 -8.26 5.84 -2.69
C THR A 25 -8.71 6.77 -3.81
N SER A 26 -8.03 6.72 -4.95
CA SER A 26 -8.46 7.40 -6.17
C SER A 26 -8.38 6.42 -7.35
N GLY A 27 -9.55 5.98 -7.83
CA GLY A 27 -9.62 4.92 -8.84
C GLY A 27 -8.94 3.64 -8.36
N SER A 28 -7.97 3.15 -9.12
CA SER A 28 -7.21 1.93 -8.84
C SER A 28 -5.95 2.15 -7.99
N HIS A 29 -5.81 3.26 -7.28
CA HIS A 29 -4.65 3.56 -6.44
C HIS A 29 -5.08 3.91 -5.02
N ALA A 30 -4.58 3.14 -4.04
CA ALA A 30 -4.74 3.40 -2.61
C ALA A 30 -3.47 4.05 -2.05
N GLN A 31 -3.62 5.13 -1.29
CA GLN A 31 -2.52 5.88 -0.69
C GLN A 31 -2.48 5.66 0.82
N PHE A 32 -1.28 5.43 1.35
CA PHE A 32 -1.04 5.24 2.75
C PHE A 32 0.01 6.20 3.28
N LYS A 33 -0.15 6.64 4.53
CA LYS A 33 0.80 7.46 5.27
C LYS A 33 1.10 6.85 6.62
N LYS A 34 2.30 7.08 7.13
CA LYS A 34 2.70 6.72 8.48
C LYS A 34 3.20 7.96 9.22
N VAL A 35 2.76 8.14 10.46
CA VAL A 35 3.19 9.28 11.29
C VAL A 35 4.71 9.26 11.42
N GLY A 36 5.34 10.42 11.24
CA GLY A 36 6.80 10.57 11.28
C GLY A 36 7.54 10.14 10.01
N ILE A 37 6.84 9.64 8.97
CA ILE A 37 7.46 9.30 7.68
C ILE A 37 6.91 10.23 6.59
N ASN A 38 7.78 11.03 5.99
CA ASN A 38 7.43 11.93 4.88
C ASN A 38 7.42 11.20 3.52
N PHE A 39 6.80 10.02 3.48
CA PHE A 39 6.62 9.21 2.28
C PHE A 39 5.15 8.80 2.18
N VAL A 40 4.60 8.88 0.96
CA VAL A 40 3.24 8.41 0.66
C VAL A 40 3.35 7.10 -0.13
N ALA A 41 3.01 6.00 0.52
CA ALA A 41 2.99 4.70 -0.13
C ALA A 41 1.74 4.59 -1.00
N THR A 42 1.93 4.60 -2.32
CA THR A 42 0.83 4.44 -3.29
C THR A 42 0.80 3.00 -3.79
N VAL A 43 -0.23 2.25 -3.40
CA VAL A 43 -0.42 0.84 -3.73
C VAL A 43 -1.48 0.73 -4.83
N PRO A 44 -1.15 0.20 -6.02
CA PRO A 44 -2.14 -0.15 -7.02
C PRO A 44 -3.08 -1.24 -6.51
N ILE A 45 -4.38 -1.08 -6.75
CA ILE A 45 -5.45 -1.98 -6.33
C ILE A 45 -6.21 -2.56 -7.54
N HIS A 46 -5.49 -3.02 -8.56
CA HIS A 46 -6.09 -3.64 -9.75
C HIS A 46 -6.34 -5.16 -9.56
N GLY A 47 -7.37 -5.52 -8.82
CA GLY A 47 -7.81 -6.94 -8.67
C GLY A 47 -6.72 -7.90 -8.16
N ASN A 48 -6.83 -9.19 -8.53
CA ASN A 48 -5.95 -10.29 -8.09
C ASN A 48 -4.59 -10.37 -8.82
N LYS A 49 -4.17 -9.31 -9.54
CA LYS A 49 -2.86 -9.31 -10.19
C LYS A 49 -1.78 -8.86 -9.22
N ASP A 50 -0.69 -9.62 -9.17
CA ASP A 50 0.51 -9.26 -8.43
C ASP A 50 1.08 -7.92 -8.90
N LEU A 51 1.66 -7.17 -7.96
CA LEU A 51 2.38 -5.94 -8.27
C LEU A 51 3.68 -6.27 -9.00
N SER A 52 4.04 -5.43 -9.98
CA SER A 52 5.33 -5.58 -10.65
C SER A 52 6.48 -5.42 -9.67
N ILE A 53 7.62 -6.06 -9.96
CA ILE A 53 8.82 -5.98 -9.12
C ILE A 53 9.31 -4.55 -8.91
N GLY A 54 9.09 -3.66 -9.89
CA GLY A 54 9.42 -2.24 -9.79
C GLY A 54 8.56 -1.51 -8.75
N VAL A 55 7.24 -1.76 -8.76
CA VAL A 55 6.32 -1.19 -7.76
C VAL A 55 6.66 -1.70 -6.37
N LEU A 56 6.91 -3.00 -6.22
CA LEU A 56 7.36 -3.58 -4.95
C LEU A 56 8.65 -2.92 -4.47
N LYS A 57 9.69 -2.85 -5.30
CA LYS A 57 10.97 -2.18 -4.95
C LYS A 57 10.79 -0.74 -4.48
N SER A 58 9.99 0.06 -5.19
CA SER A 58 9.74 1.46 -4.82
C SER A 58 9.02 1.57 -3.48
N LEU A 59 8.01 0.72 -3.25
CA LEU A 59 7.31 0.66 -1.97
C LEU A 59 8.23 0.19 -0.85
N GLU A 60 9.02 -0.87 -1.04
CA GLU A 60 9.97 -1.37 -0.04
C GLU A 60 11.03 -0.31 0.31
N LYS A 61 11.52 0.45 -0.69
CA LYS A 61 12.47 1.55 -0.45
C LYS A 61 11.87 2.67 0.39
N GLY A 62 10.62 3.06 0.12
CA GLY A 62 9.96 4.17 0.84
C GLY A 62 9.34 3.77 2.17
N THR A 63 9.00 2.49 2.36
CA THR A 63 8.35 1.97 3.57
C THR A 63 9.28 1.20 4.49
N SER A 64 10.46 0.81 4.01
CA SER A 64 11.39 -0.12 4.65
C SER A 64 10.76 -1.48 5.02
N LEU A 65 9.66 -1.87 4.36
CA LEU A 65 9.00 -3.15 4.53
C LEU A 65 9.49 -4.16 3.49
N SER A 66 9.40 -5.44 3.81
CA SER A 66 9.50 -6.52 2.81
C SER A 66 8.09 -6.86 2.33
N LEU A 67 7.79 -6.55 1.08
CA LEU A 67 6.47 -6.79 0.47
C LEU A 67 6.49 -8.03 -0.45
N ARG A 68 7.67 -8.52 -0.79
CA ARG A 68 7.86 -9.76 -1.53
C ARG A 68 7.62 -10.98 -0.64
N LYS A 69 7.05 -12.04 -1.21
CA LYS A 69 7.05 -13.37 -0.61
C LYS A 69 8.47 -13.94 -0.75
N ARG A 70 9.05 -14.41 0.36
CA ARG A 70 10.13 -15.40 0.29
C ARG A 70 9.52 -16.77 0.05
#